data_AF-A0A101ED50-F1
#
_entry.id   AF-A0A101ED50-F1
#
_cell.length_a   1.000
_cell.length_b   1.000
_cell.length_c   1.000
_cell.angle_alpha   90.00
_cell.angle_beta   90.00
_cell.angle_gamma   90.00
#
_symmetry.space_group_name_H-M   'P 1'
#
loop_
_entity.id
_entity.type
_entity.pdbx_description
1 polymer ?
#
loop_
_entity_poly.entity_id
_entity_poly.type
_entity_poly.pdbx_seq_one_letter_code
_entity_poly.pdbx_strand_id
1 'polypeptide(L)'
;MIGWSVFHQEFTIEDHYYFSILKRAIKYKLVNSLKEARECKVIVFNYPEKPFTEEEIEEIISLVEEGRRVIALGYYMNEDNVASLLNELSKPFGLKMLPSSVMDNENSLNGDPYLVVTGNVTNFNNGVEKVLMPCVAPIEITGGKAEPFIISESSSSPPSQILGARAIYGKGEFILLGTCVFWDNFSINHFDNLRFSLNLLNYP
;
A
#
# COMPACT_ATOMS: atom_id res chain seq x y z
N MET A 1 10.44 12.18 8.29
CA MET A 1 9.78 11.32 9.29
C MET A 1 8.63 10.59 8.62
N ILE A 2 8.37 9.34 8.98
CA ILE A 2 7.20 8.56 8.55
C ILE A 2 6.11 8.74 9.62
N GLY A 3 4.93 9.17 9.20
CA GLY A 3 3.73 9.20 10.01
C GLY A 3 2.92 7.94 9.79
N TRP A 4 2.75 7.14 10.83
CA TRP A 4 1.90 5.94 10.78
C TRP A 4 0.55 6.26 11.42
N SER A 5 -0.50 6.32 10.61
CA SER A 5 -1.84 6.66 11.07
C SER A 5 -2.41 5.60 12.01
N VAL A 6 -3.19 6.03 12.99
CA VAL A 6 -3.97 5.17 13.90
C VAL A 6 -5.38 5.71 14.20
N PHE A 7 -5.79 6.80 13.55
CA PHE A 7 -7.05 7.49 13.86
C PHE A 7 -8.27 6.97 13.08
N HIS A 8 -8.05 6.15 12.05
CA HIS A 8 -9.08 5.38 11.34
C HIS A 8 -9.04 3.89 11.69
N GLN A 9 -8.52 3.53 12.88
CA GLN A 9 -8.38 2.15 13.36
C GLN A 9 -7.43 1.28 12.52
N GLU A 10 -6.44 1.91 11.90
CA GLU A 10 -5.39 1.22 11.15
C GLU A 10 -4.62 0.21 12.02
N PHE A 11 -4.15 -0.84 11.37
CA PHE A 11 -3.15 -1.73 11.95
C PHE A 11 -1.89 -0.94 12.27
N THR A 12 -1.64 -0.80 13.57
CA THR A 12 -0.50 -0.04 14.09
C THR A 12 0.81 -0.78 13.91
N ILE A 13 1.85 -0.09 13.46
CA ILE A 13 3.23 -0.61 13.44
C ILE A 13 3.75 -0.97 14.84
N GLU A 14 3.08 -0.51 15.90
CA GLU A 14 3.38 -0.93 17.28
C GLU A 14 3.01 -2.37 17.58
N ASP A 15 2.15 -3.01 16.78
CA ASP A 15 1.81 -4.41 16.97
C ASP A 15 3.06 -5.26 16.76
N HIS A 16 3.58 -5.79 17.86
CA HIS A 16 4.81 -6.57 17.85
C HIS A 16 4.65 -7.86 17.06
N TYR A 17 3.48 -8.50 17.15
CA TYR A 17 3.22 -9.77 16.49
C TYR A 17 3.25 -9.62 14.97
N TYR A 18 2.72 -8.51 14.46
CA TYR A 18 2.67 -8.25 13.03
C TYR A 18 3.86 -7.47 12.48
N PHE A 19 4.44 -6.49 13.18
CA PHE A 19 5.34 -5.52 12.52
C PHE A 19 6.70 -5.30 13.21
N SER A 20 7.09 -6.14 14.19
CA SER A 20 8.33 -5.93 14.94
C SER A 20 9.59 -5.78 14.08
N ILE A 21 9.66 -6.44 12.91
CA ILE A 21 10.81 -6.35 12.02
C ILE A 21 10.85 -4.99 11.32
N LEU A 22 9.76 -4.59 10.67
CA LEU A 22 9.67 -3.29 10.00
C LEU A 22 9.88 -2.15 11.00
N LYS A 23 9.25 -2.25 12.17
CA LYS A 23 9.37 -1.30 13.29
C LYS A 23 10.82 -1.01 13.66
N ARG A 24 11.68 -2.03 13.70
CA ARG A 24 13.11 -1.86 14.01
C ARG A 24 13.91 -1.24 12.86
N ALA A 25 13.42 -1.34 11.63
CA ALA A 25 14.11 -0.92 10.42
C ALA A 25 13.85 0.55 10.03
N ILE A 26 12.82 1.19 10.60
CA ILE A 26 12.40 2.53 10.20
C ILE A 26 12.33 3.51 11.37
N LYS A 27 12.39 4.81 11.06
CA LYS A 27 12.07 5.89 12.00
C LYS A 27 10.67 6.43 11.70
N TYR A 28 9.77 6.25 12.65
CA TYR A 28 8.37 6.63 12.52
C TYR A 28 7.87 7.39 13.74
N LYS A 29 6.70 8.00 13.59
CA LYS A 29 5.86 8.57 14.64
C LYS A 29 4.44 8.05 14.40
N LEU A 30 3.77 7.57 15.45
CA LEU A 30 2.32 7.37 15.37
C LEU A 30 1.64 8.73 15.27
N VAL A 31 0.70 8.87 14.35
CA VAL A 31 -0.07 10.10 14.17
C VAL A 31 -1.54 9.83 14.44
N ASN A 32 -2.14 10.63 15.33
CA ASN A 32 -3.54 10.48 15.76
C ASN A 32 -4.48 11.50 15.09
N SER A 33 -3.95 12.28 14.14
CA SER A 33 -4.71 13.26 13.37
C SER A 33 -3.95 13.67 12.11
N LEU A 34 -4.65 14.23 11.13
CA LEU A 34 -4.03 14.82 9.94
C LEU A 34 -3.10 15.98 10.27
N LYS A 35 -3.42 16.76 11.32
CA LYS A 35 -2.54 17.84 11.83
C LYS A 35 -1.15 17.32 12.19
N GLU A 36 -1.06 16.19 12.89
CA GLU A 36 0.22 15.55 13.21
C GLU A 36 0.88 14.95 11.96
N ALA A 37 0.08 14.38 11.05
CA ALA A 37 0.55 13.81 9.80
C ALA A 37 1.22 14.86 8.89
N ARG A 38 0.80 16.14 8.95
CA ARG A 38 1.42 17.24 8.16
C ARG A 38 2.91 17.44 8.40
N GLU A 39 3.41 17.05 9.57
CA GLU A 39 4.83 17.16 9.93
C GLU A 39 5.68 16.05 9.27
N CYS A 40 5.03 15.06 8.66
CA CYS A 40 5.67 13.89 8.07
C CYS A 40 5.80 14.03 6.54
N LYS A 41 6.87 13.44 6.00
CA LYS A 41 7.09 13.38 4.54
C LYS A 41 6.31 12.23 3.89
N VAL A 42 6.17 11.15 4.65
CA VAL A 42 5.44 9.94 4.27
C VAL A 42 4.35 9.72 5.30
N ILE A 43 3.13 9.46 4.83
CA ILE A 43 1.96 9.18 5.66
C ILE A 43 1.41 7.82 5.24
N VAL A 44 1.17 6.94 6.21
CA VAL A 44 0.71 5.57 5.98
C VAL A 44 -0.67 5.38 6.59
N PHE A 45 -1.62 4.97 5.76
CA PHE A 45 -2.94 4.45 6.11
C PHE A 45 -2.93 2.93 5.87
N ASN A 46 -2.56 2.18 6.92
CA ASN A 46 -2.39 0.73 6.86
C ASN A 46 -3.67 0.02 7.31
N TYR A 47 -4.52 -0.41 6.36
CA TYR A 47 -5.79 -1.08 6.65
C TYR A 47 -6.74 -0.22 7.52
N PRO A 48 -7.22 0.95 7.03
CA PRO A 48 -8.18 1.76 7.77
C PRO A 48 -9.56 1.11 7.79
N GLU A 49 -10.19 1.07 8.97
CA GLU A 49 -11.52 0.46 9.19
C GLU A 49 -12.62 1.50 9.46
N LYS A 50 -12.28 2.79 9.49
CA LYS A 50 -13.24 3.90 9.59
C LYS A 50 -13.34 4.72 8.30
N PRO A 51 -14.53 5.25 7.98
CA PRO A 51 -14.72 6.22 6.89
C PRO A 51 -13.88 7.49 7.07
N PHE A 52 -13.44 8.02 5.94
CA PHE A 52 -12.83 9.34 5.85
C PHE A 52 -13.93 10.38 5.62
N THR A 53 -13.84 11.52 6.29
CA THR A 53 -14.74 12.64 5.98
C THR A 53 -14.31 13.35 4.69
N GLU A 54 -15.21 14.12 4.08
CA GLU A 54 -14.86 14.95 2.91
C GLU A 54 -13.72 15.93 3.24
N GLU A 55 -13.74 16.56 4.42
CA GLU A 55 -12.67 17.45 4.90
C GLU A 55 -11.33 16.73 5.03
N GLU A 56 -11.33 15.49 5.53
CA GLU A 56 -10.11 14.67 5.63
C GLU A 56 -9.56 14.32 4.25
N ILE A 57 -10.42 13.97 3.30
CA ILE A 57 -10.03 13.67 1.92
C ILE A 57 -9.41 14.92 1.27
N GLU A 58 -10.03 16.09 1.42
CA GLU A 58 -9.51 17.36 0.91
C GLU A 58 -8.14 17.71 1.52
N GLU A 59 -7.97 17.50 2.83
CA GLU A 59 -6.70 17.70 3.50
C GLU A 59 -5.62 16.72 3.01
N ILE A 60 -5.96 15.46 2.76
CA ILE A 60 -5.03 14.47 2.22
C ILE A 60 -4.63 14.84 0.77
N ILE A 61 -5.57 15.31 -0.06
CA ILE A 61 -5.27 15.84 -1.39
C ILE A 61 -4.26 16.99 -1.29
N SER A 62 -4.51 17.95 -0.40
CA SER A 62 -3.60 19.09 -0.16
C SER A 62 -2.21 18.61 0.29
N LEU A 63 -2.13 17.62 1.18
CA LEU A 63 -0.85 17.05 1.61
C LEU A 63 -0.05 16.47 0.44
N VAL A 64 -0.70 15.69 -0.43
CA VAL A 64 -0.05 15.15 -1.62
C VAL A 64 0.39 16.29 -2.54
N GLU A 65 -0.46 17.29 -2.81
CA GLU A 65 -0.12 18.44 -3.63
C GLU A 65 1.11 19.19 -3.12
N GLU A 66 1.22 19.35 -1.81
CA GLU A 66 2.35 20.02 -1.14
C GLU A 66 3.65 19.21 -1.14
N GLY A 67 3.65 17.97 -1.66
CA GLY A 67 4.86 17.17 -1.82
C GLY A 67 5.02 16.03 -0.81
N ARG A 68 3.93 15.58 -0.18
CA ARG A 68 3.98 14.40 0.69
C ARG A 68 3.71 13.15 -0.14
N ARG A 69 4.26 12.03 0.33
CA ARG A 69 3.85 10.69 -0.11
C ARG A 69 2.78 10.17 0.83
N VAL A 70 1.63 9.80 0.29
CA VAL A 70 0.57 9.12 1.04
C VAL A 70 0.48 7.69 0.55
N ILE A 71 0.52 6.72 1.46
CA ILE A 71 0.46 5.29 1.17
C ILE A 71 -0.81 4.75 1.82
N ALA A 72 -1.70 4.18 1.01
CA ALA A 72 -2.93 3.55 1.43
C ALA A 72 -2.91 2.06 1.06
N LEU A 73 -3.23 1.21 2.02
CA LEU A 73 -3.06 -0.24 1.91
C LEU A 73 -4.33 -0.94 2.34
N GLY A 74 -4.86 -1.79 1.47
CA GLY A 74 -6.05 -2.59 1.74
C GLY A 74 -5.74 -4.07 1.77
N TYR A 75 -6.75 -4.87 1.44
CA TYR A 75 -6.67 -6.32 1.44
C TYR A 75 -7.69 -6.88 0.43
N TYR A 76 -7.49 -8.12 -0.02
CA TYR A 76 -8.41 -8.78 -0.95
C TYR A 76 -9.88 -8.80 -0.48
N MET A 77 -10.78 -9.02 -1.43
CA MET A 77 -12.21 -9.31 -1.19
C MET A 77 -13.00 -8.23 -0.42
N ASN A 78 -12.44 -7.03 -0.25
CA ASN A 78 -13.05 -5.96 0.56
C ASN A 78 -13.37 -6.43 1.99
N GLU A 79 -12.48 -7.22 2.60
CA GLU A 79 -12.58 -7.57 4.01
C GLU A 79 -12.67 -6.30 4.87
N ASP A 80 -13.52 -6.35 5.89
CA ASP A 80 -13.87 -5.24 6.79
C ASP A 80 -14.26 -3.93 6.09
N ASN A 81 -14.72 -4.03 4.84
CA ASN A 81 -15.06 -2.91 3.97
C ASN A 81 -13.87 -1.98 3.62
N VAL A 82 -12.63 -2.41 3.85
CA VAL A 82 -11.42 -1.59 3.69
C VAL A 82 -11.24 -1.09 2.26
N ALA A 83 -11.51 -1.91 1.24
CA ALA A 83 -11.38 -1.48 -0.14
C ALA A 83 -12.38 -0.35 -0.48
N SER A 84 -13.61 -0.39 0.05
CA SER A 84 -14.58 0.70 -0.12
C SER A 84 -14.10 2.00 0.53
N LEU A 85 -13.60 1.93 1.77
CA LEU A 85 -13.09 3.10 2.49
C LEU A 85 -11.89 3.72 1.76
N LEU A 86 -10.97 2.88 1.29
CA LEU A 86 -9.84 3.33 0.49
C LEU A 86 -10.26 3.88 -0.87
N ASN A 87 -11.34 3.37 -1.47
CA ASN A 87 -11.85 3.89 -2.74
C ASN A 87 -12.42 5.30 -2.62
N GLU A 88 -13.02 5.66 -1.49
CA GLU A 88 -13.42 7.05 -1.21
C GLU A 88 -12.18 7.97 -1.19
N LEU A 89 -11.13 7.52 -0.50
CA LEU A 89 -9.86 8.25 -0.40
C LEU A 89 -9.07 8.32 -1.72
N SER A 90 -9.05 7.24 -2.50
CA SER A 90 -8.18 7.08 -3.68
C SER A 90 -8.80 7.59 -4.98
N LYS A 91 -10.12 7.75 -5.03
CA LYS A 91 -10.86 8.23 -6.20
C LYS A 91 -10.36 9.57 -6.76
N PRO A 92 -10.05 10.61 -5.96
CA PRO A 92 -9.47 11.87 -6.45
C PRO A 92 -8.14 11.70 -7.20
N PHE A 93 -7.41 10.63 -6.89
CA PHE A 93 -6.12 10.30 -7.49
C PHE A 93 -6.24 9.35 -8.70
N GLY A 94 -7.47 8.99 -9.10
CA GLY A 94 -7.71 8.12 -10.26
C GLY A 94 -7.35 6.66 -10.01
N LEU A 95 -7.44 6.20 -8.76
CA LEU A 95 -7.14 4.83 -8.35
C LEU A 95 -8.34 4.20 -7.66
N LYS A 96 -8.53 2.90 -7.87
CA LYS A 96 -9.61 2.11 -7.25
C LYS A 96 -9.13 0.71 -6.95
N MET A 97 -9.34 0.24 -5.73
CA MET A 97 -9.19 -1.15 -5.33
C MET A 97 -10.44 -1.95 -5.68
N LEU A 98 -10.26 -3.09 -6.36
CA LEU A 98 -11.36 -3.97 -6.73
C LEU A 98 -11.68 -4.93 -5.59
N PRO A 99 -12.96 -5.26 -5.35
CA PRO A 99 -13.40 -6.16 -4.28
C PRO A 99 -13.24 -7.63 -4.71
N SER A 100 -12.03 -8.00 -5.12
CA SER A 100 -11.69 -9.34 -5.59
C SER A 100 -10.29 -9.74 -5.11
N SER A 101 -9.77 -10.85 -5.61
CA SER A 101 -8.43 -11.35 -5.28
C SER A 101 -7.68 -11.72 -6.55
N VAL A 102 -6.35 -11.66 -6.46
CA VAL A 102 -5.43 -12.23 -7.44
C VAL A 102 -4.85 -13.51 -6.85
N MET A 103 -4.86 -14.57 -7.65
CA MET A 103 -4.27 -15.86 -7.30
C MET A 103 -3.23 -16.26 -8.34
N ASP A 104 -2.19 -17.01 -7.95
CA ASP A 104 -1.22 -17.55 -8.91
C ASP A 104 -0.70 -18.93 -8.46
N ASN A 105 -1.00 -19.99 -9.22
CA ASN A 105 -0.54 -21.34 -8.89
C ASN A 105 0.91 -21.60 -9.31
N GLU A 106 1.46 -20.81 -10.24
CA GLU A 106 2.82 -20.99 -10.75
C GLU A 106 3.82 -20.12 -9.99
N ASN A 107 3.42 -18.89 -9.68
CA ASN A 107 4.23 -17.90 -8.97
C ASN A 107 3.64 -17.60 -7.59
N SER A 108 3.69 -18.61 -6.72
CA SER A 108 3.28 -18.50 -5.31
C SER A 108 4.31 -19.06 -4.34
N LEU A 109 4.29 -18.58 -3.10
CA LEU A 109 5.07 -19.15 -2.01
C LEU A 109 4.43 -20.47 -1.53
N ASN A 110 5.25 -21.53 -1.45
CA ASN A 110 4.86 -22.84 -0.93
C ASN A 110 3.63 -23.49 -1.60
N GLY A 111 3.30 -23.08 -2.83
CA GLY A 111 2.15 -23.58 -3.59
C GLY A 111 0.80 -23.08 -3.09
N ASP A 112 0.75 -22.08 -2.21
CA ASP A 112 -0.50 -21.42 -1.83
C ASP A 112 -0.82 -20.30 -2.83
N PRO A 113 -1.88 -20.42 -3.64
CA PRO A 113 -2.16 -19.48 -4.72
C PRO A 113 -2.43 -18.05 -4.25
N TYR A 114 -2.76 -17.81 -2.97
CA TYR A 114 -2.95 -16.45 -2.44
C TYR A 114 -1.65 -15.78 -2.02
N LEU A 115 -0.56 -16.53 -1.90
CA LEU A 115 0.77 -16.01 -1.59
C LEU A 115 1.51 -15.62 -2.87
N VAL A 116 0.91 -14.72 -3.64
CA VAL A 116 1.36 -14.31 -4.98
C VAL A 116 2.76 -13.71 -4.93
N VAL A 117 3.66 -14.17 -5.80
CA VAL A 117 5.02 -13.65 -5.96
C VAL A 117 5.16 -13.03 -7.35
N THR A 118 5.81 -11.89 -7.45
CA THR A 118 6.12 -11.30 -8.75
C THR A 118 7.46 -10.57 -8.77
N GLY A 119 8.11 -10.58 -9.92
CA GLY A 119 9.28 -9.74 -10.22
C GLY A 119 8.94 -8.48 -11.04
N ASN A 120 7.68 -8.28 -11.42
CA ASN A 120 7.25 -7.15 -12.24
C ASN A 120 7.07 -5.89 -11.38
N VAL A 121 8.19 -5.36 -10.86
CA VAL A 121 8.28 -4.18 -10.00
C VAL A 121 9.08 -3.07 -10.69
N THR A 122 8.43 -1.97 -11.07
CA THR A 122 9.04 -0.89 -11.87
C THR A 122 9.43 0.35 -11.07
N ASN A 123 8.79 0.60 -9.93
CA ASN A 123 9.17 1.66 -8.98
C ASN A 123 9.47 1.07 -7.60
N PHE A 124 10.24 1.81 -6.80
CA PHE A 124 10.72 1.36 -5.49
C PHE A 124 11.54 0.05 -5.58
N ASN A 125 12.12 -0.23 -6.75
CA ASN A 125 12.74 -1.49 -7.11
C ASN A 125 14.27 -1.52 -6.94
N ASN A 126 14.86 -0.52 -6.29
CA ASN A 126 16.31 -0.49 -6.06
C ASN A 126 16.73 -1.67 -5.18
N GLY A 127 17.42 -2.65 -5.76
CA GLY A 127 17.80 -3.90 -5.10
C GLY A 127 16.62 -4.83 -4.81
N VAL A 128 15.55 -4.77 -5.61
CA VAL A 128 14.36 -5.63 -5.50
C VAL A 128 14.25 -6.42 -6.79
N GLU A 129 14.38 -7.75 -6.70
CA GLU A 129 14.15 -8.67 -7.81
C GLU A 129 12.74 -9.25 -7.77
N LYS A 130 12.25 -9.62 -6.57
CA LYS A 130 10.90 -10.17 -6.37
C LYS A 130 10.29 -9.73 -5.06
N VAL A 131 8.96 -9.64 -5.06
CA VAL A 131 8.16 -9.38 -3.87
C VAL A 131 7.05 -10.41 -3.71
N LEU A 132 6.76 -10.77 -2.46
CA LEU A 132 5.59 -11.51 -2.04
C LEU A 132 4.44 -10.53 -1.74
N MET A 133 3.27 -10.76 -2.32
CA MET A 133 2.06 -9.95 -2.19
C MET A 133 0.89 -10.84 -1.74
N PRO A 134 0.81 -11.20 -0.44
CA PRO A 134 -0.22 -12.11 0.05
C PRO A 134 -1.61 -11.48 -0.02
N CYS A 135 -2.62 -12.29 -0.36
CA CYS A 135 -4.04 -11.95 -0.27
C CYS A 135 -4.33 -10.55 -0.85
N VAL A 136 -3.88 -10.35 -2.09
CA VAL A 136 -3.84 -9.04 -2.73
C VAL A 136 -5.07 -8.75 -3.57
N ALA A 137 -5.66 -7.57 -3.39
CA ALA A 137 -6.70 -7.02 -4.25
C ALA A 137 -6.07 -6.41 -5.53
N PRO A 138 -6.70 -6.58 -6.71
CA PRO A 138 -6.26 -5.87 -7.90
C PRO A 138 -6.64 -4.38 -7.83
N ILE A 139 -5.81 -3.54 -8.44
CA ILE A 139 -6.02 -2.09 -8.56
C ILE A 139 -6.43 -1.74 -9.99
N GLU A 140 -7.47 -0.92 -10.12
CA GLU A 140 -7.94 -0.32 -11.36
C GLU A 140 -7.46 1.14 -11.43
N ILE A 141 -6.81 1.51 -12.53
CA ILE A 141 -6.46 2.89 -12.83
C ILE A 141 -7.62 3.52 -13.60
N THR A 142 -8.25 4.52 -13.01
CA THR A 142 -9.43 5.21 -13.55
C THR A 142 -9.14 6.62 -14.08
N GLY A 143 -7.92 7.15 -13.84
CA GLY A 143 -7.51 8.49 -14.28
C GLY A 143 -6.10 8.54 -14.89
N GLY A 144 -5.82 9.56 -15.70
CA GLY A 144 -4.62 9.63 -16.55
C GLY A 144 -3.29 10.03 -15.89
N LYS A 145 -3.25 10.24 -14.57
CA LYS A 145 -2.01 10.60 -13.82
C LYS A 145 -1.47 9.48 -12.94
N ALA A 146 -2.09 8.31 -13.01
CA ALA A 146 -1.69 7.13 -12.27
C ALA A 146 -0.95 6.13 -13.16
N GLU A 147 0.02 5.44 -12.59
CA GLU A 147 0.79 4.39 -13.25
C GLU A 147 0.96 3.17 -12.32
N PRO A 148 0.93 1.95 -12.88
CA PRO A 148 1.18 0.75 -12.12
C PRO A 148 2.68 0.63 -11.80
N PHE A 149 2.99 0.09 -10.62
CA PHE A 149 4.38 -0.20 -10.26
C PHE A 149 4.62 -1.62 -9.71
N ILE A 150 3.56 -2.37 -9.43
CA ILE A 150 3.61 -3.82 -9.22
C ILE A 150 2.50 -4.44 -10.06
N ILE A 151 2.82 -5.42 -10.87
CA ILE A 151 1.88 -6.21 -11.67
C ILE A 151 2.12 -7.68 -11.35
N SER A 152 1.07 -8.49 -11.29
CA SER A 152 1.22 -9.95 -11.15
C SER A 152 1.77 -10.58 -12.43
N GLU A 153 2.30 -11.79 -12.34
CA GLU A 153 2.79 -12.53 -13.50
C GLU A 153 1.64 -12.86 -14.48
N SER A 154 1.96 -13.19 -15.73
CA SER A 154 0.92 -13.56 -16.72
C SER A 154 0.20 -14.86 -16.39
N SER A 155 0.77 -15.69 -15.51
CA SER A 155 0.18 -16.93 -14.98
C SER A 155 -0.92 -16.70 -13.95
N SER A 156 -1.06 -15.47 -13.44
CA SER A 156 -2.03 -15.18 -12.40
C SER A 156 -3.46 -15.32 -12.92
N SER A 157 -4.39 -15.45 -11.99
CA SER A 157 -5.83 -15.48 -12.22
C SER A 157 -6.50 -14.38 -11.38
N PRO A 158 -7.01 -13.31 -12.00
CA PRO A 158 -6.89 -12.97 -13.43
C PRO A 158 -5.43 -12.67 -13.84
N PRO A 159 -5.06 -12.74 -15.14
CA PRO A 159 -3.67 -12.56 -15.59
C PRO A 159 -3.24 -11.09 -15.53
N SER A 160 -1.95 -10.85 -15.20
CA SER A 160 -1.30 -9.53 -15.31
C SER A 160 -2.05 -8.39 -14.62
N GLN A 161 -2.56 -8.64 -13.42
CA GLN A 161 -3.29 -7.63 -12.63
C GLN A 161 -2.34 -6.67 -11.93
N ILE A 162 -2.73 -5.40 -11.87
CA ILE A 162 -2.02 -4.36 -11.11
C ILE A 162 -2.23 -4.63 -9.62
N LEU A 163 -1.14 -4.77 -8.86
CA LEU A 163 -1.16 -5.02 -7.42
C LEU A 163 -0.83 -3.75 -6.61
N GLY A 164 -0.16 -2.79 -7.25
CA GLY A 164 0.20 -1.50 -6.70
C GLY A 164 0.29 -0.45 -7.78
N ALA A 165 -0.28 0.72 -7.51
CA ALA A 165 -0.26 1.86 -8.42
C ALA A 165 0.01 3.17 -7.66
N ARG A 166 0.66 4.11 -8.35
CA ARG A 166 0.95 5.44 -7.81
C ARG A 166 0.35 6.51 -8.71
N ALA A 167 -0.10 7.60 -8.12
CA ALA A 167 -0.59 8.78 -8.81
C ALA A 167 0.26 9.99 -8.42
N ILE A 168 0.88 10.64 -9.41
CA ILE A 168 1.61 11.88 -9.18
C ILE A 168 0.60 13.03 -9.15
N TYR A 169 0.60 13.78 -8.05
CA TYR A 169 -0.35 14.86 -7.83
C TYR A 169 0.35 16.06 -7.17
N GLY A 170 0.35 17.20 -7.86
CA GLY A 170 1.17 18.35 -7.48
C GLY A 170 2.65 17.99 -7.38
N LYS A 171 3.24 18.14 -6.19
CA LYS A 171 4.66 17.82 -5.92
C LYS A 171 4.87 16.45 -5.29
N GLY A 172 3.80 15.77 -4.89
CA GLY A 172 3.83 14.52 -4.15
C GLY A 172 3.24 13.36 -4.93
N GLU A 173 2.97 12.29 -4.22
CA GLU A 173 2.33 11.11 -4.81
C GLU A 173 1.40 10.40 -3.82
N PHE A 174 0.31 9.85 -4.36
CA PHE A 174 -0.57 8.93 -3.65
C PHE A 174 -0.30 7.52 -4.15
N ILE A 175 -0.15 6.56 -3.22
CA ILE A 175 0.15 5.16 -3.50
C ILE A 175 -0.99 4.31 -2.95
N LEU A 176 -1.51 3.42 -3.79
CA LEU A 176 -2.49 2.41 -3.41
C LEU A 176 -1.89 1.02 -3.65
N LEU A 177 -1.89 0.15 -2.63
CA LEU A 177 -1.51 -1.25 -2.76
C LEU A 177 -2.65 -2.15 -2.29
N GLY A 178 -2.84 -3.26 -3.01
CA GLY A 178 -3.91 -4.21 -2.76
C GLY A 178 -3.74 -5.09 -1.52
N THR A 179 -2.62 -4.96 -0.80
CA THR A 179 -2.34 -5.74 0.41
C THR A 179 -1.54 -4.91 1.41
N CYS A 180 -1.89 -5.03 2.69
CA CYS A 180 -1.20 -4.45 3.83
C CYS A 180 -0.24 -5.43 4.52
N VAL A 181 -0.22 -6.70 4.11
CA VAL A 181 0.54 -7.76 4.80
C VAL A 181 1.87 -8.09 4.12
N PHE A 182 2.22 -7.47 2.99
CA PHE A 182 3.53 -7.68 2.35
C PHE A 182 4.73 -7.30 3.25
N TRP A 183 4.49 -6.48 4.29
CA TRP A 183 5.51 -6.02 5.23
C TRP A 183 5.29 -6.47 6.67
N ASP A 184 4.36 -7.42 6.90
CA ASP A 184 4.21 -8.05 8.19
C ASP A 184 5.38 -9.01 8.48
N ASN A 185 5.49 -9.51 9.71
CA ASN A 185 6.61 -10.32 10.17
C ASN A 185 6.72 -11.66 9.40
N PHE A 186 5.62 -12.14 8.83
CA PHE A 186 5.62 -13.29 7.94
C PHE A 186 6.28 -12.92 6.61
N SER A 187 5.72 -11.95 5.89
CA SER A 187 6.08 -11.63 4.51
C SER A 187 7.40 -10.88 4.37
N ILE A 188 7.76 -10.06 5.36
CA ILE A 188 8.91 -9.15 5.26
C ILE A 188 10.26 -9.86 5.10
N ASN A 189 10.36 -11.13 5.54
CA ASN A 189 11.56 -11.95 5.41
C ASN A 189 11.61 -12.77 4.10
N HIS A 190 10.55 -12.72 3.30
CA HIS A 190 10.51 -13.41 2.01
C HIS A 190 10.96 -12.48 0.89
N PHE A 191 11.76 -13.04 -0.04
CA PHE A 191 12.31 -12.33 -1.20
C PHE A 191 12.93 -10.98 -0.78
N ASP A 192 12.61 -9.90 -1.49
CA ASP A 192 13.13 -8.57 -1.21
C ASP A 192 12.11 -7.67 -0.50
N ASN A 193 11.10 -8.25 0.17
CA ASN A 193 10.01 -7.49 0.79
C ASN A 193 10.51 -6.41 1.76
N LEU A 194 11.48 -6.71 2.63
CA LEU A 194 12.08 -5.68 3.50
C LEU A 194 12.71 -4.54 2.68
N ARG A 195 13.47 -4.87 1.62
CA ARG A 195 14.11 -3.84 0.78
C ARG A 195 13.06 -3.00 0.07
N PHE A 196 12.03 -3.63 -0.47
CA PHE A 196 10.92 -2.97 -1.12
C PHE A 196 10.16 -2.05 -0.13
N SER A 197 9.82 -2.51 1.07
CA SER A 197 9.21 -1.69 2.12
C SER A 197 10.07 -0.47 2.48
N LEU A 198 11.40 -0.65 2.59
CA LEU A 198 12.32 0.46 2.86
C LEU A 198 12.36 1.46 1.71
N ASN A 199 12.37 1.00 0.45
CA ASN A 199 12.32 1.88 -0.71
C ASN A 199 11.01 2.66 -0.79
N LEU A 200 9.88 2.00 -0.47
CA LEU A 200 8.56 2.60 -0.45
C LEU A 200 8.41 3.65 0.65
N LEU A 201 9.01 3.42 1.82
CA LEU A 201 8.97 4.33 2.97
C LEU A 201 10.06 5.40 2.93
N ASN A 202 11.05 5.27 2.05
CA ASN A 202 12.09 6.27 1.85
C ASN A 202 11.60 7.36 0.89
N TYR A 203 11.55 8.60 1.39
CA TYR A 203 11.21 9.79 0.61
C TYR A 203 12.36 10.79 0.66
N PRO A 204 12.92 11.20 -0.50
CA PRO A 204 13.98 12.21 -0.57
C PRO A 204 13.67 13.50 0.21
#